data_AF-A0AAF0ET89-F1
#
_entry.id   AF-A0AAF0ET89-F1
#
_cell.length_a   1.000
_cell.length_b   1.000
_cell.length_c   1.000
_cell.angle_alpha   90.00
_cell.angle_beta   90.00
_cell.angle_gamma   90.00
#
_symmetry.space_group_name_H-M   'P 1'
#
loop_
_entity.id
_entity.type
_entity.pdbx_description
1 polymer ?
#
loop_
_entity_poly.entity_id
_entity_poly.type
_entity_poly.pdbx_seq_one_letter_code
_entity_poly.pdbx_strand_id
1 'polypeptide(L)'
;MGRDRVYTPRVRLPVMEISKHHANIFCDLSTATGPDVQPDFFVTDTGSTHGTFVHRRPLESLPIRPDELSTLHNSDFVRLSPPKHASTPFRLEHLDVVRFGPHSFEVHLHWPPRECDVCAAAVSEQIDLDTAAKQHAASAASSSSSSSSSSNKGTAAVFARSASERRRLIEQERRQRLDAIKDAYGPAEKRDRGAYRDRAAVRRAMPVYSAPAPLAAHDDAPPQNVGWAAARLAVRRFQR
;
A
#
# COMPACT_ATOMS: atom_id res chain seq x y z
N MET A 1 0.21 -4.45 -4.57
CA MET A 1 -1.03 -4.36 -3.75
C MET A 1 -0.75 -4.68 -2.29
N GLY A 2 -1.25 -3.90 -1.31
CA GLY A 2 -1.33 -4.31 0.11
C GLY A 2 -1.69 -3.20 1.09
N ARG A 3 -1.65 -3.48 2.40
CA ARG A 3 -2.28 -2.62 3.42
C ARG A 3 -1.45 -1.45 3.94
N ASP A 4 -0.15 -1.64 4.08
CA ASP A 4 0.72 -0.66 4.71
C ASP A 4 1.11 0.44 3.72
N ARG A 5 1.31 1.66 4.24
CA ARG A 5 1.87 2.77 3.46
C ARG A 5 3.34 2.46 3.16
N VAL A 6 3.73 2.68 1.90
CA VAL A 6 5.12 2.54 1.44
C VAL A 6 5.45 3.79 0.63
N TYR A 7 6.72 4.17 0.59
CA TYR A 7 7.20 5.31 -0.21
C TYR A 7 7.19 5.05 -1.72
N THR A 8 7.03 3.79 -2.14
CA THR A 8 6.91 3.40 -3.54
C THR A 8 5.46 3.52 -4.01
N PRO A 9 5.21 3.91 -5.28
CA PRO A 9 3.87 3.97 -5.83
C PRO A 9 3.22 2.58 -5.77
N ARG A 10 2.15 2.46 -4.99
CA ARG A 10 1.50 1.19 -4.72
C ARG A 10 0.05 1.42 -4.33
N VAL A 11 -0.84 0.61 -4.88
CA VAL A 11 -2.23 0.57 -4.46
C VAL A 11 -2.31 0.07 -3.01
N ARG A 12 -2.80 0.96 -2.14
CA ARG A 12 -2.97 0.71 -0.70
C ARG A 12 -4.42 0.38 -0.39
N LEU A 13 -4.64 -0.77 0.24
CA LEU A 13 -5.95 -1.23 0.68
C LEU A 13 -5.94 -1.37 2.21
N PRO A 14 -6.43 -0.37 2.97
CA PRO A 14 -6.23 -0.25 4.42
C PRO A 14 -7.15 -1.17 5.24
N VAL A 15 -7.19 -2.46 4.89
CA VAL A 15 -8.10 -3.45 5.44
C VAL A 15 -7.32 -4.61 6.07
N MET A 16 -7.79 -5.12 7.21
CA MET A 16 -7.00 -6.01 8.07
C MET A 16 -6.72 -7.38 7.43
N GLU A 17 -7.64 -7.84 6.60
CA GLU A 17 -7.62 -9.06 5.79
C GLU A 17 -6.54 -9.00 4.69
N ILE A 18 -5.98 -7.82 4.45
CA ILE A 18 -4.93 -7.60 3.47
C ILE A 18 -3.57 -7.52 4.19
N SER A 19 -2.66 -8.43 3.82
CA SER A 19 -1.27 -8.40 4.29
C SER A 19 -0.53 -7.10 3.94
N LYS A 20 0.51 -6.80 4.72
CA LYS A 20 1.40 -5.63 4.48
C LYS A 20 1.93 -5.64 3.05
N HIS A 21 2.52 -6.77 2.65
CA HIS A 21 2.82 -7.14 1.27
C HIS A 21 1.86 -8.27 0.89
N HIS A 22 0.90 -8.00 -0.01
CA HIS A 22 -0.17 -8.96 -0.32
C HIS A 22 0.09 -9.63 -1.67
N ALA A 23 0.13 -8.84 -2.73
CA ALA A 23 0.36 -9.34 -4.07
C ALA A 23 1.10 -8.31 -4.94
N ASN A 24 1.73 -8.81 -5.99
CA ASN A 24 2.35 -8.02 -7.05
C ASN A 24 1.61 -8.26 -8.37
N ILE A 25 1.43 -7.20 -9.13
CA ILE A 25 0.93 -7.26 -10.51
C ILE A 25 2.03 -6.67 -11.37
N PHE A 26 2.39 -7.37 -12.44
CA PHE A 26 3.46 -6.97 -13.34
C PHE A 26 3.13 -7.39 -14.77
N CYS A 27 3.80 -6.78 -15.74
CA CYS A 27 3.77 -7.22 -17.14
C CYS A 27 5.11 -7.83 -17.52
N ASP A 28 5.08 -8.85 -18.36
CA ASP A 28 6.26 -9.39 -19.02
C ASP A 28 6.37 -8.74 -20.40
N LEU A 29 7.36 -7.86 -20.56
CA LEU A 29 7.61 -7.17 -21.83
C LEU A 29 8.35 -8.05 -22.85
N SER A 30 8.89 -9.21 -22.43
CA SER A 30 9.60 -10.10 -23.35
C SER A 30 8.66 -10.74 -24.38
N THR A 31 7.37 -10.85 -24.06
CA THR A 31 6.34 -11.37 -24.97
C THR A 31 5.89 -10.33 -26.00
N ALA A 32 6.12 -9.05 -25.74
CA ALA A 32 5.83 -7.96 -26.67
C ALA A 32 6.95 -7.80 -27.71
N THR A 33 7.08 -8.76 -28.63
CA THR A 33 8.13 -8.76 -29.68
C THR A 33 7.83 -7.83 -30.87
N GLY A 34 6.76 -7.02 -30.80
CA GLY A 34 6.40 -6.07 -31.87
C GLY A 34 5.50 -4.94 -31.37
N PRO A 35 5.33 -3.87 -32.17
CA PRO A 35 4.54 -2.69 -31.78
C PRO A 35 3.06 -3.02 -31.52
N ASP A 36 2.53 -4.07 -32.15
CA ASP A 36 1.12 -4.47 -32.04
C ASP A 36 0.88 -5.67 -31.10
N VAL A 37 1.94 -6.23 -30.50
CA VAL A 37 1.81 -7.40 -29.61
C VAL A 37 1.69 -6.92 -28.17
N GLN A 38 0.56 -7.23 -27.53
CA GLN A 38 0.33 -6.88 -26.13
C GLN A 38 1.23 -7.73 -25.21
N PRO A 39 1.86 -7.11 -24.18
CA PRO A 39 2.58 -7.87 -23.17
C PRO A 39 1.62 -8.71 -22.33
N ASP A 40 2.12 -9.82 -21.81
CA ASP A 40 1.33 -10.65 -20.89
C ASP A 40 1.37 -10.02 -19.49
N PHE A 41 0.22 -9.96 -18.83
CA PHE A 41 0.11 -9.48 -17.45
C PHE A 41 -0.01 -10.64 -16.48
N PHE A 42 0.60 -10.50 -15.31
CA PHE A 42 0.64 -11.52 -14.28
C PHE A 42 0.35 -10.95 -12.90
N VAL A 43 -0.23 -11.78 -12.05
CA VAL A 43 -0.37 -11.54 -10.61
C VAL A 43 0.35 -12.64 -9.82
N THR A 44 1.01 -12.25 -8.73
CA THR A 44 1.61 -13.17 -7.76
C THR A 44 1.15 -12.84 -6.34
N ASP A 45 0.70 -13.85 -5.61
CA ASP A 45 0.53 -13.77 -4.17
C ASP A 45 1.90 -13.85 -3.48
N THR A 46 2.16 -12.98 -2.51
CA THR A 46 3.45 -12.88 -1.81
C THR A 46 3.46 -13.53 -0.43
N GLY A 47 2.57 -14.50 -0.20
CA GLY A 47 2.41 -15.16 1.09
C GLY A 47 1.38 -14.45 1.96
N SER A 48 0.27 -14.02 1.35
CA SER A 48 -0.83 -13.40 2.05
C SER A 48 -1.51 -14.37 3.03
N THR A 49 -2.06 -13.84 4.13
CA THR A 49 -2.75 -14.68 5.13
C THR A 49 -4.09 -15.19 4.59
N HIS A 50 -4.87 -14.29 3.99
CA HIS A 50 -6.22 -14.58 3.52
C HIS A 50 -6.28 -15.10 2.08
N GLY A 51 -5.17 -15.03 1.33
CA GLY A 51 -5.09 -15.49 -0.05
C GLY A 51 -5.46 -14.39 -1.05
N THR A 52 -4.89 -14.55 -2.24
CA THR A 52 -5.30 -13.90 -3.49
C THR A 52 -6.16 -14.86 -4.29
N PHE A 53 -7.25 -14.35 -4.83
CA PHE A 53 -8.24 -15.13 -5.56
C PHE A 53 -8.45 -14.53 -6.94
N VAL A 54 -8.56 -15.38 -7.95
CA VAL A 54 -8.83 -14.97 -9.34
C VAL A 54 -10.03 -15.72 -9.87
N HIS A 55 -10.97 -14.99 -10.46
CA HIS A 55 -12.07 -15.53 -11.22
C HIS A 55 -11.80 -15.21 -12.70
N ARG A 56 -11.51 -16.26 -13.48
CA ARG A 56 -11.29 -16.13 -14.91
C ARG A 56 -12.61 -15.94 -15.61
N ARG A 57 -12.69 -14.91 -16.46
CA ARG A 57 -13.89 -14.64 -17.22
C ARG A 57 -13.77 -15.05 -18.69
N PRO A 58 -14.88 -15.46 -19.33
CA PRO A 58 -14.87 -15.72 -20.77
C PRO A 58 -14.51 -14.46 -21.57
N LEU A 59 -13.81 -14.63 -22.69
CA LEU A 59 -13.34 -13.52 -23.53
C LEU A 59 -14.48 -12.65 -24.09
N GLU A 60 -15.66 -13.24 -24.32
CA GLU A 60 -16.84 -12.56 -24.86
C GLU A 60 -17.70 -11.89 -23.78
N SER A 61 -17.22 -11.87 -22.55
CA SER A 61 -18.00 -11.41 -21.41
C SER A 61 -18.02 -9.88 -21.35
N LEU A 62 -19.13 -9.28 -20.90
CA LEU A 62 -19.27 -7.82 -20.80
C LEU A 62 -18.66 -7.28 -19.49
N PRO A 63 -18.16 -6.03 -19.46
CA PRO A 63 -17.66 -5.41 -18.24
C PRO A 63 -18.68 -5.46 -17.10
N ILE A 64 -18.22 -5.85 -15.92
CA ILE A 64 -19.06 -5.98 -14.72
C ILE A 64 -19.30 -4.61 -14.11
N ARG A 65 -20.55 -4.33 -13.74
CA ARG A 65 -20.84 -3.10 -12.98
C ARG A 65 -20.23 -3.18 -11.58
N PRO A 66 -19.73 -2.06 -11.02
CA PRO A 66 -19.10 -2.07 -9.70
C PRO A 66 -19.95 -2.72 -8.60
N ASP A 67 -21.28 -2.52 -8.64
CA ASP A 67 -22.22 -3.09 -7.67
C ASP A 67 -22.29 -4.62 -7.74
N GLU A 68 -22.22 -5.18 -8.94
CA GLU A 68 -22.28 -6.61 -9.20
C GLU A 68 -21.00 -7.34 -8.79
N LEU A 69 -19.85 -6.66 -8.80
CA LEU A 69 -18.55 -7.23 -8.46
C LEU A 69 -18.51 -7.78 -7.02
N SER A 70 -19.28 -7.16 -6.13
CA SER A 70 -19.43 -7.58 -4.73
C SER A 70 -20.33 -8.81 -4.55
N THR A 71 -21.22 -9.06 -5.51
CA THR A 71 -22.19 -10.17 -5.48
C THR A 71 -21.63 -11.50 -5.97
N LEU A 72 -20.47 -11.49 -6.64
CA LEU A 72 -19.83 -12.69 -7.16
C LEU A 72 -19.54 -13.71 -6.05
N HIS A 73 -20.02 -14.93 -6.25
CA HIS A 73 -19.91 -16.00 -5.27
C HIS A 73 -18.46 -16.46 -5.08
N ASN A 74 -18.11 -16.86 -3.85
CA ASN A 74 -16.77 -17.35 -3.53
C ASN A 74 -16.39 -18.64 -4.27
N SER A 75 -17.38 -19.41 -4.75
CA SER A 75 -17.17 -20.63 -5.53
C SER A 75 -16.51 -20.38 -6.88
N ASP A 76 -16.69 -19.18 -7.43
CA ASP A 76 -16.28 -18.86 -8.79
C ASP A 76 -14.79 -18.50 -8.84
N PHE A 77 -14.18 -18.32 -7.67
CA PHE A 77 -12.81 -17.90 -7.52
C PHE A 77 -11.86 -19.07 -7.25
N VAL A 78 -10.72 -19.03 -7.94
CA VAL A 78 -9.60 -19.91 -7.69
C VAL A 78 -8.58 -19.20 -6.82
N ARG A 79 -8.22 -19.81 -5.70
CA ARG A 79 -7.16 -19.32 -4.82
C ARG A 79 -5.78 -19.62 -5.42
N LEU A 80 -4.89 -18.63 -5.47
CA LEU A 80 -3.57 -18.77 -6.11
C LEU A 80 -2.54 -19.58 -5.30
N SER A 81 -2.62 -19.54 -3.97
CA SER A 81 -1.70 -20.27 -3.08
C SER A 81 -2.29 -20.53 -1.70
N PRO A 82 -1.77 -21.52 -0.95
CA PRO A 82 -2.11 -21.71 0.46
C PRO A 82 -1.79 -20.49 1.33
N PRO A 83 -2.41 -20.36 2.52
CA PRO A 83 -2.12 -19.27 3.46
C PRO A 83 -0.62 -19.15 3.75
N LYS A 84 -0.08 -17.93 3.71
CA LYS A 84 1.33 -17.61 3.98
C LYS A 84 2.33 -18.25 3.01
N HIS A 85 1.89 -18.71 1.84
CA HIS A 85 2.75 -19.23 0.79
C HIS A 85 2.68 -18.33 -0.45
N ALA A 86 3.82 -18.06 -1.08
CA ALA A 86 3.85 -17.34 -2.33
C ALA A 86 3.28 -18.21 -3.47
N SER A 87 2.57 -17.59 -4.41
CA SER A 87 2.09 -18.28 -5.61
C SER A 87 3.12 -18.24 -6.73
N THR A 88 2.97 -19.13 -7.71
CA THR A 88 3.56 -18.91 -9.03
C THR A 88 2.86 -17.75 -9.73
N PRO A 89 3.50 -17.11 -10.74
CA PRO A 89 2.83 -16.12 -11.58
C PRO A 89 1.56 -16.69 -12.22
N PHE A 90 0.45 -16.00 -12.04
CA PHE A 90 -0.82 -16.32 -12.66
C PHE A 90 -1.10 -15.31 -13.77
N ARG A 91 -1.28 -15.77 -15.00
CA ARG A 91 -1.56 -14.90 -16.15
C ARG A 91 -2.97 -14.30 -16.04
N LEU A 92 -3.05 -12.99 -16.14
CA LEU A 92 -4.30 -12.23 -16.15
C LEU A 92 -4.77 -12.01 -17.59
N GLU A 93 -6.08 -12.09 -17.79
CA GLU A 93 -6.73 -11.74 -19.05
C GLU A 93 -7.65 -10.51 -18.86
N HIS A 94 -8.06 -9.91 -19.98
CA HIS A 94 -8.97 -8.77 -19.95
C HIS A 94 -10.32 -9.20 -19.36
N LEU A 95 -10.86 -8.41 -18.43
CA LEU A 95 -12.08 -8.65 -17.65
C LEU A 95 -12.01 -9.76 -16.59
N ASP A 96 -10.82 -10.32 -16.32
CA ASP A 96 -10.66 -11.17 -15.15
C ASP A 96 -10.95 -10.41 -13.86
N VAL A 97 -11.45 -11.10 -12.83
CA VAL A 97 -11.71 -10.49 -11.53
C VAL A 97 -10.72 -11.00 -10.51
N VAL A 98 -10.00 -10.08 -9.86
CA VAL A 98 -9.04 -10.39 -8.81
C VAL A 98 -9.58 -9.90 -7.47
N ARG A 99 -9.55 -10.77 -6.46
CA ARG A 99 -10.05 -10.52 -5.12
C ARG A 99 -8.95 -10.61 -4.08
N PHE A 100 -8.85 -9.57 -3.25
CA PHE A 100 -7.94 -9.43 -2.11
C PHE A 100 -8.76 -9.13 -0.85
N GLY A 101 -8.94 -10.12 0.03
CA GLY A 101 -9.84 -9.97 1.17
C GLY A 101 -11.26 -9.61 0.70
N PRO A 102 -11.87 -8.52 1.21
CA PRO A 102 -13.22 -8.10 0.79
C PRO A 102 -13.24 -7.28 -0.50
N HIS A 103 -12.09 -6.88 -1.04
CA HIS A 103 -12.03 -6.04 -2.23
C HIS A 103 -11.89 -6.89 -3.49
N SER A 104 -12.77 -6.66 -4.45
CA SER A 104 -12.69 -7.25 -5.79
C SER A 104 -12.38 -6.16 -6.80
N PHE A 105 -11.58 -6.48 -7.81
CA PHE A 105 -11.17 -5.58 -8.88
C PHE A 105 -11.36 -6.30 -10.21
N GLU A 106 -11.99 -5.64 -11.17
CA GLU A 106 -12.00 -6.09 -12.56
C GLU A 106 -10.72 -5.62 -13.25
N VAL A 107 -10.10 -6.50 -14.03
CA VAL A 107 -8.83 -6.25 -14.70
C VAL A 107 -9.11 -5.72 -16.10
N HIS A 108 -8.69 -4.48 -16.35
CA HIS A 108 -8.74 -3.89 -17.68
C HIS A 108 -7.31 -3.75 -18.22
N LEU A 109 -6.96 -4.60 -19.17
CA LEU A 109 -5.66 -4.58 -19.83
C LEU A 109 -5.70 -3.67 -21.06
N HIS A 110 -4.88 -2.64 -21.07
CA HIS A 110 -4.75 -1.70 -22.19
C HIS A 110 -3.29 -1.59 -22.61
N TRP A 111 -3.09 -1.59 -23.92
CA TRP A 111 -1.80 -1.33 -24.54
C TRP A 111 -2.02 -0.31 -25.64
N PRO A 112 -1.36 0.86 -25.61
CA PRO A 112 -1.58 1.90 -26.61
C PRO A 112 -1.47 1.33 -28.04
N PRO A 113 -2.41 1.66 -28.95
CA PRO A 113 -3.50 2.65 -28.81
C PRO A 113 -4.85 2.06 -28.33
N ARG A 114 -4.89 0.83 -27.84
CA ARG A 114 -6.15 0.11 -27.54
C ARG A 114 -6.58 0.30 -26.08
N GLU A 115 -7.61 1.12 -25.89
CA GLU A 115 -8.41 1.20 -24.66
C GLU A 115 -9.79 0.55 -24.89
N CYS A 116 -10.45 0.10 -23.82
CA CYS A 116 -11.84 -0.37 -23.92
C CYS A 116 -12.80 0.81 -23.77
N ASP A 117 -14.04 0.64 -24.23
CA ASP A 117 -15.07 1.68 -24.16
C ASP A 117 -15.33 2.20 -22.73
N VAL A 118 -15.06 1.37 -21.71
CA VAL A 118 -15.23 1.74 -20.30
C VAL A 118 -14.07 2.58 -19.77
N CYS A 119 -12.86 2.37 -20.27
CA CYS A 119 -11.66 3.09 -19.82
C CYS A 119 -11.31 4.28 -20.71
N ALA A 120 -11.87 4.35 -21.92
CA ALA A 120 -11.82 5.53 -22.76
C ALA A 120 -12.47 6.70 -22.02
N ALA A 121 -11.68 7.67 -21.57
CA ALA A 121 -12.21 8.86 -20.94
C ALA A 121 -13.00 9.64 -21.99
N ALA A 122 -14.32 9.79 -21.78
CA ALA A 122 -15.09 10.74 -22.57
C ALA A 122 -14.50 12.14 -22.37
N VAL A 123 -14.38 12.92 -23.44
CA VAL A 123 -13.82 14.29 -23.40
C VAL A 123 -14.54 15.17 -22.35
N SER A 124 -15.80 14.89 -22.06
CA SER A 124 -16.60 15.58 -21.04
C SER A 124 -16.24 15.26 -19.59
N GLU A 125 -15.53 14.17 -19.34
CA GLU A 125 -15.13 13.71 -17.99
C GLU A 125 -13.65 14.00 -17.68
N GLN A 126 -12.96 14.65 -18.62
CA GLN A 126 -11.57 15.02 -18.46
C GLN A 126 -11.45 16.29 -17.60
N ILE A 127 -10.83 16.17 -16.43
CA ILE A 127 -10.48 17.33 -15.60
C ILE A 127 -9.18 17.93 -16.14
N ASP A 128 -9.28 19.10 -16.77
CA ASP A 128 -8.11 19.84 -17.24
C ASP A 128 -7.36 20.45 -16.04
N LEU A 129 -6.26 19.79 -15.64
CA LEU A 129 -5.39 20.22 -14.54
C LEU A 129 -4.63 21.52 -14.87
N ASP A 130 -4.48 21.88 -16.15
CA ASP A 130 -3.78 23.10 -16.57
C ASP A 130 -4.65 24.35 -16.39
N THR A 131 -5.99 24.21 -16.48
CA THR A 131 -6.91 25.32 -16.21
C THR A 131 -6.90 25.73 -14.74
N ALA A 132 -6.82 24.77 -13.81
CA ALA A 132 -6.70 25.06 -12.38
C ALA A 132 -5.40 25.82 -12.06
N ALA A 133 -4.29 25.42 -12.69
CA ALA A 133 -3.01 26.13 -12.53
C ALA A 133 -3.07 27.56 -13.10
N LYS A 134 -3.73 27.77 -14.24
CA LYS A 134 -3.93 29.10 -14.84
C LYS A 134 -4.89 29.98 -14.03
N GLN A 135 -5.94 29.42 -13.43
CA GLN A 135 -6.87 30.17 -12.56
C GLN A 135 -6.18 30.63 -11.27
N HIS A 136 -5.28 29.83 -10.69
CA HIS A 136 -4.47 30.25 -9.55
C HIS A 136 -3.43 31.33 -9.93
N ALA A 137 -2.85 31.27 -11.13
CA ALA A 137 -1.92 32.30 -11.62
C ALA A 137 -2.62 33.63 -11.97
N ALA A 138 -3.80 33.57 -12.60
CA ALA A 138 -4.58 34.76 -12.96
C ALA A 138 -5.11 35.50 -11.72
N SER A 139 -5.53 34.75 -10.69
CA SER A 139 -6.01 35.30 -9.41
C SER A 139 -4.91 35.97 -8.58
N ALA A 140 -3.64 35.58 -8.79
CA ALA A 140 -2.46 36.21 -8.19
C ALA A 140 -2.00 37.48 -8.95
N ALA A 141 -2.29 37.56 -10.25
CA ALA A 141 -1.97 38.72 -11.08
C ALA A 141 -3.00 39.85 -10.97
N SER A 142 -4.26 39.55 -10.69
CA SER A 142 -5.35 40.53 -10.57
C SER A 142 -5.43 41.24 -9.21
N SER A 143 -4.62 40.88 -8.22
CA SER A 143 -4.64 41.49 -6.88
C SER A 143 -3.63 42.64 -6.68
N SER A 144 -3.01 43.16 -7.75
CA SER A 144 -1.99 44.22 -7.67
C SER A 144 -2.45 45.61 -8.15
N SER A 145 -3.72 45.79 -8.54
CA SER A 145 -4.21 47.08 -9.05
C SER A 145 -5.63 47.42 -8.56
N SER A 146 -5.76 47.82 -7.30
CA SER A 146 -6.74 48.86 -6.89
C SER A 146 -6.59 49.21 -5.42
N SER A 147 -6.03 50.38 -5.18
CA SER A 147 -6.15 51.12 -3.94
C SER A 147 -7.56 51.71 -3.83
N SER A 148 -8.22 51.52 -2.69
CA SER A 148 -8.76 52.58 -1.82
C SER A 148 -10.07 52.19 -1.09
N SER A 149 -10.07 52.54 0.20
CA SER A 149 -11.22 52.76 1.09
C SER A 149 -11.92 51.56 1.76
N SER A 150 -11.73 51.53 3.09
CA SER A 150 -12.73 51.27 4.13
C SER A 150 -13.08 49.81 4.52
N SER A 151 -12.76 49.52 5.80
CA SER A 151 -13.49 48.66 6.75
C SER A 151 -13.75 47.18 6.41
N ASN A 152 -12.87 46.28 6.89
CA ASN A 152 -13.20 45.27 7.92
C ASN A 152 -12.00 44.34 8.15
N LYS A 153 -11.44 44.40 9.36
CA LYS A 153 -10.30 43.57 9.80
C LYS A 153 -10.80 42.19 10.22
N GLY A 154 -10.56 41.20 9.37
CA GLY A 154 -10.64 39.78 9.72
C GLY A 154 -10.20 38.90 8.55
N THR A 155 -9.35 37.92 8.83
CA THR A 155 -9.15 36.70 8.01
C THR A 155 -8.34 36.73 6.70
N ALA A 156 -7.42 37.68 6.47
CA ALA A 156 -6.55 37.67 5.27
C ALA A 156 -5.05 37.43 5.53
N ALA A 157 -4.62 37.12 6.76
CA ALA A 157 -3.19 37.00 7.13
C ALA A 157 -2.69 35.55 7.35
N VAL A 158 -3.40 34.53 6.88
CA VAL A 158 -3.07 33.12 7.19
C VAL A 158 -2.24 32.41 6.10
N PHE A 159 -2.21 32.93 4.86
CA PHE A 159 -1.58 32.20 3.74
C PHE A 159 -0.15 32.64 3.38
N ALA A 160 0.40 33.66 4.04
CA ALA A 160 1.79 34.11 3.82
C ALA A 160 2.81 33.50 4.80
N ARG A 161 2.43 32.46 5.57
CA ARG A 161 3.37 31.80 6.49
C ARG A 161 4.25 30.79 5.76
N SER A 162 5.56 31.00 5.85
CA SER A 162 6.57 30.10 5.31
C SER A 162 6.29 28.64 5.72
N ALA A 163 6.62 27.68 4.86
CA ALA A 163 6.33 26.26 5.12
C ALA A 163 6.94 25.76 6.46
N SER A 164 8.02 26.39 6.93
CA SER A 164 8.64 26.10 8.23
C SER A 164 7.76 26.55 9.41
N GLU A 165 7.10 27.70 9.29
CA GLU A 165 6.22 28.24 10.32
C GLU A 165 4.92 27.43 10.44
N ARG A 166 4.37 26.98 9.30
CA ARG A 166 3.23 26.05 9.28
C ARG A 166 3.56 24.72 9.98
N ARG A 167 4.74 24.15 9.71
CA ARG A 167 5.20 22.93 10.40
C ARG A 167 5.35 23.14 11.91
N ARG A 168 5.87 24.30 12.34
CA ARG A 168 6.03 24.63 13.76
C ARG A 168 4.68 24.73 14.49
N LEU A 169 3.69 25.35 13.85
CA LEU A 169 2.34 25.49 14.41
C LEU A 169 1.63 24.15 14.54
N ILE A 170 1.72 23.29 13.51
CA ILE A 170 1.14 21.94 13.55
C ILE A 170 1.77 21.11 14.67
N GLU A 171 3.10 21.18 14.85
CA GLU A 171 3.77 20.45 15.93
C GLU A 171 3.42 21.01 17.32
N GLN A 172 3.22 22.33 17.44
CA GLN A 172 2.80 22.95 18.70
C GLN A 172 1.37 22.54 19.07
N GLU A 173 0.46 22.51 18.10
CA GLU A 173 -0.90 22.03 18.29
C GLU A 173 -0.93 20.55 18.66
N ARG A 174 -0.09 19.72 18.00
CA ARG A 174 0.06 18.30 18.34
C ARG A 174 0.50 18.10 19.79
N ARG A 175 1.44 18.91 20.27
CA ARG A 175 1.92 18.87 21.67
C ARG A 175 0.82 19.26 22.65
N GLN A 176 0.10 20.34 22.39
CA GLN A 176 -1.01 20.78 23.25
C GLN A 176 -2.11 19.74 23.35
N ARG A 177 -2.48 19.09 22.23
CA ARG A 177 -3.48 18.02 22.24
C ARG A 177 -3.00 16.79 23.03
N LEU A 178 -1.73 16.43 22.90
CA LEU A 178 -1.15 15.32 23.67
C LEU A 178 -1.10 15.63 25.17
N ASP A 179 -0.75 16.85 25.55
CA ASP A 179 -0.76 17.28 26.96
C ASP A 179 -2.19 17.28 27.52
N ALA A 180 -3.18 17.79 26.76
CA ALA A 180 -4.58 17.76 27.16
C ALA A 180 -5.12 16.33 27.35
N ILE A 181 -4.76 15.39 26.45
CA ILE A 181 -5.12 13.96 26.60
C ILE A 181 -4.44 13.36 27.82
N LYS A 182 -3.18 13.73 28.08
CA LYS A 182 -2.44 13.26 29.24
C LYS A 182 -3.01 13.80 30.55
N ASP A 183 -3.51 15.02 30.56
CA ASP A 183 -4.18 15.59 31.73
C ASP A 183 -5.57 14.97 31.94
N ALA A 184 -6.28 14.63 30.86
CA ALA A 184 -7.61 14.03 30.93
C ALA A 184 -7.61 12.55 31.33
N TYR A 185 -6.60 11.78 30.91
CA TYR A 185 -6.59 10.31 31.06
C TYR A 185 -5.31 9.76 31.70
N GLY A 186 -4.34 10.62 32.03
CA GLY A 186 -3.14 10.19 32.75
C GLY A 186 -3.45 9.85 34.21
N PRO A 187 -2.75 8.86 34.79
CA PRO A 187 -2.89 8.59 36.21
C PRO A 187 -2.53 9.86 37.00
N ALA A 188 -3.41 10.26 37.92
CA ALA A 188 -3.22 11.38 38.82
C ALA A 188 -2.14 11.08 39.87
N GLU A 189 -0.95 10.67 39.44
CA GLU A 189 0.21 10.66 40.31
C GLU A 189 0.62 12.11 40.51
N LYS A 190 0.44 12.60 41.75
CA LYS A 190 1.08 13.82 42.22
C LYS A 190 2.54 13.74 41.81
N ARG A 191 2.92 14.53 40.81
CA ARG A 191 4.32 14.77 40.48
C ARG A 191 4.91 15.50 41.66
N ASP A 192 5.37 14.77 42.66
CA ASP A 192 6.50 15.24 43.44
C ASP A 192 7.53 15.66 42.40
N ARG A 193 7.86 16.95 42.38
CA ARG A 193 9.05 17.46 41.69
C ARG A 193 10.29 17.00 42.47
N GLY A 194 10.32 15.71 42.80
CA GLY A 194 11.40 15.01 43.44
C GLY A 194 12.60 15.08 42.52
N ALA A 195 13.74 15.37 43.16
CA ALA A 195 15.03 15.61 42.55
C ALA A 195 15.34 14.70 41.35
N TYR A 196 16.10 15.26 40.40
CA TYR A 196 16.61 14.57 39.23
C TYR A 196 17.15 13.19 39.61
N ARG A 197 16.43 12.15 39.19
CA ARG A 197 16.81 10.76 39.43
C ARG A 197 17.64 10.29 38.25
N ASP A 198 18.96 10.21 38.45
CA ASP A 198 19.89 9.78 37.41
C ASP A 198 19.61 8.32 37.01
N ARG A 199 18.91 8.17 35.89
CA ARG A 199 18.55 6.85 35.33
C ARG A 199 19.78 6.04 34.90
N ALA A 200 20.92 6.68 34.63
CA ALA A 200 22.15 5.98 34.29
C ALA A 200 22.80 5.36 35.54
N ALA A 201 22.72 6.03 36.70
CA ALA A 201 23.15 5.45 37.98
C ALA A 201 22.28 4.25 38.36
N VAL A 202 20.95 4.33 38.17
CA VAL A 202 20.04 3.20 38.43
C VAL A 202 20.37 1.98 37.56
N ARG A 203 20.68 2.18 36.27
CA ARG A 203 21.09 1.08 35.39
C ARG A 203 22.43 0.45 35.79
N ARG A 204 23.37 1.25 36.32
CA ARG A 204 24.66 0.75 36.85
C ARG A 204 24.50 -0.02 38.17
N ALA A 205 23.50 0.31 38.97
CA ALA A 205 23.22 -0.35 40.25
C ALA A 205 22.41 -1.65 40.11
N MET A 206 21.80 -1.90 38.94
CA MET A 206 21.12 -3.17 38.70
C MET A 206 22.18 -4.27 38.50
N PRO A 207 22.18 -5.33 39.33
CA PRO A 207 23.07 -6.45 39.12
C PRO A 207 22.79 -7.06 37.75
N VAL A 208 23.85 -7.21 36.95
CA VAL A 208 23.78 -7.95 35.69
C VAL A 208 23.31 -9.35 36.06
N TYR A 209 22.12 -9.71 35.58
CA TYR A 209 21.60 -11.06 35.72
C TYR A 209 22.64 -11.98 35.10
N SER A 210 23.34 -12.76 35.93
CA SER A 210 24.25 -13.79 35.45
C SER A 210 23.43 -14.71 34.56
N ALA A 211 23.77 -14.74 33.27
CA ALA A 211 23.14 -15.63 32.32
C ALA A 211 23.23 -17.06 32.88
N PRO A 212 22.12 -17.81 32.96
CA PRO A 212 22.18 -19.20 33.38
C PRO A 212 23.11 -19.95 32.44
N ALA A 213 23.99 -20.77 33.02
CA ALA A 213 24.97 -21.56 32.30
C ALA A 213 24.29 -22.35 31.16
N PRO A 214 24.93 -22.46 29.99
CA PRO A 214 24.39 -23.27 28.90
C PRO A 214 24.24 -24.70 29.40
N LEU A 215 23.00 -25.19 29.40
CA LEU A 215 22.69 -26.59 29.68
C LEU A 215 23.47 -27.46 28.68
N ALA A 216 24.22 -28.41 29.22
CA ALA A 216 25.02 -29.37 28.48
C ALA A 216 24.17 -30.03 27.38
N ALA A 217 24.77 -30.14 26.19
CA ALA A 217 24.22 -30.82 25.05
C ALA A 217 23.78 -32.24 25.43
N HIS A 218 22.50 -32.53 25.27
CA HIS A 218 22.01 -33.89 25.22
C HIS A 218 22.34 -34.43 23.83
N ASP A 219 23.23 -35.42 23.78
CA ASP A 219 23.51 -36.24 22.60
C ASP A 219 22.26 -37.05 22.24
N ASP A 220 21.45 -36.53 21.32
CA ASP A 220 20.46 -37.35 20.59
C ASP A 220 20.91 -37.51 19.15
N ALA A 221 21.33 -38.74 18.85
CA ALA A 221 21.73 -39.20 17.53
C ALA A 221 20.58 -39.07 16.51
N PRO A 222 20.85 -38.65 15.26
CA PRO A 222 19.83 -38.58 14.22
C PRO A 222 19.46 -39.98 13.70
N PRO A 223 18.15 -40.30 13.55
CA PRO A 223 17.75 -41.49 12.83
C PRO A 223 18.04 -41.35 11.34
N GLN A 224 18.49 -42.47 10.78
CA GLN A 224 18.85 -42.64 9.38
C GLN A 224 17.62 -42.54 8.47
N ASN A 225 17.76 -41.73 7.42
CA ASN A 225 17.44 -42.09 6.03
C ASN A 225 15.96 -42.40 5.67
N VAL A 226 15.30 -41.44 5.04
CA VAL A 226 14.29 -41.72 3.99
C VAL A 226 14.48 -40.74 2.84
N GLY A 227 14.64 -41.32 1.65
CA GLY A 227 15.21 -40.69 0.47
C GLY A 227 14.41 -39.53 -0.11
N TRP A 228 15.13 -38.49 -0.50
CA TRP A 228 14.63 -37.47 -1.41
C TRP A 228 15.22 -37.76 -2.78
N ALA A 229 14.35 -38.19 -3.70
CA ALA A 229 14.67 -38.35 -5.09
C ALA A 229 15.06 -36.99 -5.68
N ALA A 230 16.31 -36.88 -6.13
CA ALA A 230 16.79 -35.74 -6.89
C ALA A 230 16.15 -35.76 -8.28
N ALA A 231 15.09 -34.97 -8.47
CA ALA A 231 14.57 -34.65 -9.79
C ALA A 231 15.59 -33.74 -10.50
N ARG A 232 16.37 -34.32 -11.42
CA ARG A 232 17.24 -33.58 -12.34
C ARG A 232 16.39 -32.86 -13.38
N LEU A 233 16.32 -31.54 -13.31
CA LEU A 233 15.75 -30.68 -14.33
C LEU A 233 16.73 -30.63 -15.52
N ALA A 234 16.37 -31.27 -16.63
CA ALA A 234 17.12 -31.20 -17.89
C ALA A 234 16.61 -30.00 -18.71
N VAL A 235 17.43 -28.95 -18.82
CA VAL A 235 17.18 -27.83 -19.74
C VAL A 235 17.82 -28.16 -21.09
N ARG A 236 16.99 -28.47 -22.10
CA ARG A 236 17.43 -28.54 -23.51
C ARG A 236 17.24 -27.17 -24.16
N ARG A 237 18.35 -26.55 -24.59
CA ARG A 237 18.36 -25.44 -25.54
C ARG A 237 17.94 -25.98 -26.92
N PHE A 238 16.88 -25.43 -27.51
CA PHE A 238 16.61 -25.55 -28.93
C PHE A 238 17.12 -24.27 -29.62
N GLN A 239 18.08 -24.44 -30.53
CA GLN A 239 18.39 -23.47 -31.57
C GLN A 239 17.73 -23.96 -32.85
N ARG A 240 16.90 -23.10 -33.46
CA ARG A 240 16.81 -22.91 -34.91
C ARG A 240 16.51 -21.46 -35.18
#